data_AF-A0A265UT47-F1
#
_entry.id   AF-A0A265UT47-F1
#
_cell.length_a   1.000
_cell.length_b   1.000
_cell.length_c   1.000
_cell.angle_alpha   90.00
_cell.angle_beta   90.00
_cell.angle_gamma   90.00
#
_symmetry.space_group_name_H-M   'P 1'
#
loop_
_entity.id
_entity.type
_entity.pdbx_description
1 polymer ?
#
loop_
_entity_poly.entity_id
_entity_poly.type
_entity_poly.pdbx_seq_one_letter_code
_entity_poly.pdbx_strand_id
1 'polypeptide(L)' 'MNKQRRKWLVQGGIGASLIGFGLSLAIEASHWKHSEEPFWVWVGGGTLGIALLVGGIVVLIKTSRLEQN' A
#
# COMPACT_ATOMS: atom_id res chain seq x y z
N MET A 1 26.72 -6.79 -4.02
CA MET A 1 25.53 -6.01 -4.43
C MET A 1 25.68 -4.59 -3.88
N ASN A 2 25.69 -3.56 -4.74
CA ASN A 2 25.94 -2.17 -4.33
C ASN A 2 24.87 -1.67 -3.35
N LYS A 3 25.27 -0.83 -2.38
CA LYS A 3 24.40 -0.32 -1.30
C LYS A 3 23.16 0.40 -1.84
N GLN A 4 23.29 1.13 -2.97
CA GLN A 4 22.18 1.76 -3.71
C GLN A 4 21.15 0.74 -4.20
N ARG A 5 21.61 -0.31 -4.89
CA ARG A 5 20.76 -1.33 -5.51
C ARG A 5 19.99 -2.14 -4.47
N ARG A 6 20.59 -2.38 -3.30
CA ARG A 6 19.93 -3.04 -2.16
C ARG A 6 18.85 -2.15 -1.53
N LYS A 7 19.08 -0.84 -1.42
CA LYS A 7 18.05 0.11 -0.97
C LYS A 7 16.88 0.18 -1.95
N TRP A 8 17.18 0.20 -3.25
CA TRP A 8 16.16 0.20 -4.29
C TRP A 8 15.25 -1.03 -4.23
N LEU A 9 15.83 -2.24 -4.17
CA LEU A 9 15.04 -3.47 -4.04
C LEU A 9 14.18 -3.50 -2.78
N VAL A 10 14.71 -3.04 -1.65
CA VAL A 10 13.97 -3.01 -0.38
C VAL A 10 12.83 -1.99 -0.42
N GLN A 11 13.09 -0.77 -0.91
CA GLN A 11 12.05 0.26 -0.99
C GLN A 11 10.98 -0.07 -2.04
N GLY A 12 11.37 -0.66 -3.17
CA GLY A 12 10.45 -1.14 -4.19
C GLY A 12 9.59 -2.29 -3.68
N GLY A 13 10.19 -3.26 -2.98
CA GLY A 13 9.47 -4.34 -2.31
C GLY A 13 8.48 -3.84 -1.27
N ILE A 14 8.90 -2.91 -0.41
CA ILE A 14 8.01 -2.29 0.59
C ILE A 14 6.85 -1.55 -0.09
N GLY A 15 7.13 -0.76 -1.13
CA GLY A 15 6.10 -0.05 -1.90
C GLY A 15 5.08 -0.99 -2.52
N ALA A 16 5.55 -2.06 -3.18
CA ALA A 16 4.68 -3.06 -3.79
C ALA A 16 3.83 -3.82 -2.75
N SER A 17 4.42 -4.20 -1.61
CA SER A 17 3.67 -4.84 -0.52
C SER A 17 2.61 -3.92 0.09
N LEU A 18 2.91 -2.63 0.26
CA LEU A 18 1.93 -1.64 0.74
C LEU A 18 0.76 -1.46 -0.23
N ILE A 19 1.04 -1.46 -1.54
CA ILE A 19 -0.02 -1.40 -2.56
C ILE A 19 -0.91 -2.65 -2.49
N GLY A 20 -0.30 -3.84 -2.48
CA GLY A 20 -1.04 -5.10 -2.40
C GLY A 20 -1.89 -5.19 -1.14
N PHE A 21 -1.30 -4.87 0.02
CA PHE A 21 -2.00 -4.91 1.30
C PHE A 21 -3.11 -3.85 1.39
N GLY A 22 -2.86 -2.61 0.93
CA GLY A 22 -3.86 -1.56 0.89
C GLY A 22 -5.05 -1.90 -0.03
N LEU A 23 -4.77 -2.53 -1.18
CA LEU A 23 -5.81 -3.00 -2.10
C LEU A 23 -6.64 -4.13 -1.48
N SER A 24 -6.00 -5.14 -0.89
CA SER A 24 -6.69 -6.23 -0.20
C SER A 24 -7.58 -5.71 0.93
N LEU A 25 -7.08 -4.76 1.74
CA LEU A 25 -7.86 -4.17 2.84
C LEU A 25 -9.05 -3.35 2.33
N ALA A 26 -8.90 -2.63 1.22
CA ALA A 26 -10.00 -1.88 0.61
C ALA A 26 -11.10 -2.81 0.04
N ILE A 27 -10.72 -3.95 -0.54
CA ILE A 27 -11.65 -4.98 -1.02
C ILE A 27 -12.36 -5.63 0.17
N GLU A 28 -11.62 -6.00 1.21
CA GLU A 28 -12.18 -6.61 2.42
C GLU A 28 -13.17 -5.67 3.13
N ALA A 29 -12.82 -4.38 3.25
CA ALA A 29 -13.73 -3.36 3.74
C ALA A 29 -15.01 -3.24 2.89
N SER A 30 -14.90 -3.41 1.58
CA SER A 30 -16.07 -3.45 0.69
C SER A 30 -16.94 -4.68 0.93
N HIS A 31 -16.36 -5.80 1.35
CA HIS A 31 -17.09 -6.99 1.78
C HIS A 31 -17.80 -6.75 3.13
N TRP A 32 -17.11 -6.18 4.12
CA TRP A 32 -17.68 -5.83 5.43
C TRP A 32 -18.91 -4.93 5.32
N LYS A 33 -18.94 -4.02 4.34
CA LYS A 33 -20.12 -3.19 4.04
C LYS A 33 -21.37 -4.03 3.75
N HIS A 34 -21.23 -5.23 3.19
CA HIS A 34 -22.33 -6.14 2.87
C HIS A 34 -22.58 -7.20 3.95
N SER A 35 -21.67 -7.36 4.91
CA SER A 35 -21.75 -8.37 5.98
C SER A 35 -22.34 -7.83 7.30
N GLU A 36 -23.09 -6.73 7.27
CA GLU A 36 -23.73 -6.10 8.45
C GLU A 36 -22.73 -5.62 9.53
N GLU A 37 -21.44 -5.48 9.18
CA GLU A 37 -20.42 -4.96 10.10
C GLU A 37 -20.65 -3.47 10.43
N PRO A 38 -20.21 -2.99 11.61
CA PRO A 38 -20.41 -1.62 12.03
C PRO A 38 -19.80 -0.62 11.02
N PHE A 39 -20.52 0.49 10.80
CA PHE A 39 -20.12 1.55 9.85
C PHE A 39 -18.64 1.95 9.94
N TRP A 40 -18.15 2.10 11.17
CA TRP A 40 -16.79 2.51 11.47
C TRP A 40 -15.73 1.52 10.99
N VAL A 41 -16.06 0.21 10.97
CA VAL A 41 -15.12 -0.86 10.60
C VAL A 41 -14.84 -0.83 9.10
N TRP A 42 -15.90 -0.78 8.28
CA TRP A 42 -15.72 -0.78 6.82
C TRP A 42 -15.29 0.58 6.26
N VAL A 43 -15.77 1.70 6.83
CA VAL A 43 -15.31 3.03 6.41
C VAL A 43 -13.88 3.30 6.87
N GLY A 44 -13.56 2.96 8.12
CA GLY A 44 -12.21 3.10 8.66
C GLY A 44 -11.22 2.20 7.94
N GLY A 45 -11.55 0.91 7.81
CA GLY A 45 -10.74 -0.07 7.08
C GLY A 45 -10.53 0.29 5.62
N GLY A 46 -11.59 0.74 4.93
CA GLY A 46 -11.51 1.20 3.53
C GLY A 46 -10.63 2.43 3.37
N THR A 47 -10.79 3.44 4.24
CA THR A 47 -9.97 4.66 4.23
C THR A 47 -8.49 4.34 4.50
N LEU A 48 -8.24 3.46 5.47
CA LEU A 48 -6.88 3.01 5.79
C LEU A 48 -6.25 2.23 4.63
N GLY A 49 -7.04 1.37 3.97
CA GLY A 49 -6.61 0.62 2.78
C GLY A 49 -6.23 1.54 1.62
N ILE A 50 -7.04 2.56 1.34
CA ILE A 50 -6.74 3.58 0.32
C ILE A 50 -5.49 4.37 0.71
N ALA A 51 -5.37 4.80 1.97
CA ALA A 51 -4.19 5.54 2.44
C ALA A 51 -2.90 4.71 2.30
N LEU A 52 -2.95 3.41 2.60
CA LEU A 52 -1.83 2.48 2.42
C LEU A 52 -1.49 2.27 0.96
N LEU A 53 -2.50 2.13 0.09
CA LEU A 53 -2.31 2.00 -1.35
C LEU A 53 -1.63 3.24 -1.95
N VAL A 54 -2.15 4.43 -1.64
CA VAL A 54 -1.57 5.70 -2.12
C VAL A 54 -0.17 5.91 -1.53
N GLY A 55 0.02 5.61 -0.25
CA GLY A 55 1.34 5.65 0.40
C GLY A 55 2.35 4.72 -0.27
N GLY A 56 1.92 3.49 -0.60
CA GLY A 56 2.72 2.53 -1.35
C GLY A 56 3.13 3.04 -2.72
N ILE A 57 2.19 3.64 -3.48
CA ILE A 57 2.48 4.27 -4.78
C ILE A 57 3.53 5.38 -4.64
N VAL A 58 3.39 6.25 -3.64
CA VAL A 58 4.35 7.35 -3.40
C VAL A 58 5.75 6.80 -3.08
N VAL A 59 5.85 5.74 -2.27
CA VAL A 59 7.12 5.07 -1.98
C VAL A 59 7.72 4.46 -3.25
N LEU A 60 6.90 3.86 -4.10
CA LEU A 60 7.35 3.25 -5.36
C LEU A 60 7.86 4.33 -6.34
N ILE A 61 7.15 5.44 -6.50
CA ILE A 61 7.60 6.59 -7.32
C ILE A 61 8.93 7.15 -6.79
N LYS A 62 9.06 7.33 -5.47
CA LYS A 62 10.32 7.78 -4.86
C LYS A 62 11.46 6.80 -5.13
N THR A 63 11.16 5.50 -5.11
CA THR A 63 12.13 4.44 -5.42
C THR A 63 12.58 4.48 -6.88
N SER A 64 11.67 4.67 -7.82
CA SER A 64 12.00 4.81 -9.25
C SER A 64 12.94 6.00 -9.51
N ARG A 65 12.80 7.09 -8.74
CA ARG A 65 13.72 8.24 -8.83
C ARG A 65 15.11 7.96 -8.25
N LEU A 66 15.24 7.03 -7.31
CA LEU A 66 16.53 6.62 -6.73
C LEU A 66 17.33 5.69 -7.65
N GLU A 67 16.69 5.08 -8.64
CA GLU A 67 17.40 4.27 -9.63
C GLU A 67 18.03 5.11 -10.75
N GLN A 68 17.51 6.31 -11.01
CA GLN A 68 18.00 7.21 -12.06
C GLN A 68 19.19 8.10 -11.66
N ASN A 69 19.68 7.99 -10.43
CA ASN A 69 20.68 8.87 -9.82
C ASN A 69 21.84 8.05 -9.23
#